data_AF-A0A257TGL3-F1
#
_entry.id   AF-A0A257TGL3-F1
#
_cell.length_a   1.000
_cell.length_b   1.000
_cell.length_c   1.000
_cell.angle_alpha   90.00
_cell.angle_beta   90.00
_cell.angle_gamma   90.00
#
_symmetry.space_group_name_H-M   'P 1'
#
loop_
_entity.id
_entity.type
_entity.pdbx_description
1 polymer ?
#
loop_
_entity_poly.entity_id
_entity_poly.type
_entity_poly.pdbx_seq_one_letter_code
_entity_poly.pdbx_strand_id
1 'polypeptide(L)'
;MAKSGLIIDVSQLDYNRVIADLDTIRRYNPQRYEMEQLTAIVYEDVEGKLGVGYKDVRADEFWARGHMPGMPIMPGVMLCECAAQLCSYLSQKYDLLGADVLGFGGMDQVR
;
A
#
# COMPACT_ATOMS: atom_id res chain seq x y z
N MET A 1 19.85 13.64 16.73
CA MET A 1 18.59 13.41 16.01
C MET A 1 18.29 11.92 16.12
N ALA A 2 17.13 11.54 16.66
CA ALA A 2 16.81 10.12 16.85
C ALA A 2 16.81 9.42 15.49
N LYS A 3 17.58 8.33 15.34
CA LYS A 3 17.41 7.41 14.20
C LYS A 3 15.96 6.98 14.21
N SER A 4 15.21 7.41 13.20
CA SER A 4 13.80 7.05 13.07
C SER A 4 13.70 5.53 13.06
N GLY A 5 12.86 4.95 13.92
CA GLY A 5 12.59 3.50 13.99
C GLY A 5 11.79 2.98 12.79
N LEU A 6 11.97 3.58 11.62
CA LEU A 6 11.32 3.18 10.37
C LEU A 6 12.06 1.99 9.78
N ILE A 7 11.29 1.08 9.18
CA ILE A 7 11.81 -0.08 8.47
C ILE A 7 12.71 0.37 7.30
N ILE A 8 12.34 1.47 6.65
CA ILE A 8 13.08 2.12 5.56
C ILE A 8 13.11 3.63 5.78
N ASP A 9 14.26 4.26 5.51
CA ASP A 9 14.34 5.72 5.44
C ASP A 9 13.71 6.21 4.12
N VAL A 10 12.48 6.71 4.23
CA VAL A 10 11.70 7.19 3.08
C VAL A 10 12.34 8.38 2.36
N SER A 11 13.27 9.10 3.00
CA SER A 11 13.99 10.20 2.35
C SER A 11 14.98 9.73 1.28
N GLN A 12 15.35 8.45 1.30
CA GLN A 12 16.28 7.84 0.36
C GLN A 12 15.58 7.24 -0.87
N LEU A 13 14.25 7.30 -0.94
CA LEU A 13 13.47 6.72 -2.02
C LEU A 13 13.35 7.67 -3.21
N ASP A 14 13.48 7.12 -4.41
CA ASP A 14 13.21 7.84 -5.65
C ASP A 14 11.77 7.60 -6.11
N TYR A 15 10.89 8.55 -5.79
CA TYR A 15 9.48 8.50 -6.17
C TYR A 15 9.23 8.73 -7.68
N ASN A 16 10.24 9.18 -8.43
CA ASN A 16 10.11 9.35 -9.88
C ASN A 16 10.37 8.03 -10.63
N ARG A 17 10.95 7.03 -9.95
CA ARG A 17 11.19 5.71 -10.51
C ARG A 17 10.10 4.74 -10.07
N VAL A 18 9.06 4.64 -10.89
CA VAL A 18 8.00 3.64 -10.71
C VAL A 18 8.48 2.26 -11.16
N ILE A 19 8.51 1.29 -10.24
CA ILE A 19 8.80 -0.13 -10.51
C ILE A 19 7.55 -0.84 -11.02
N ALA A 20 6.40 -0.53 -10.40
CA ALA A 20 5.11 -1.04 -10.83
C ALA A 20 4.05 0.06 -10.71
N ASP A 21 3.43 0.37 -11.83
CA ASP A 21 2.27 1.24 -11.92
C ASP A 21 0.99 0.48 -11.58
N LEU A 22 -0.14 1.20 -11.60
CA LEU A 22 -1.45 0.66 -11.27
C LEU A 22 -1.83 -0.56 -12.12
N ASP A 23 -1.54 -0.53 -13.43
CA ASP A 23 -1.83 -1.64 -14.33
C ASP A 23 -0.96 -2.87 -14.04
N THR A 24 0.27 -2.66 -13.57
CA THR A 24 1.12 -3.73 -13.06
C THR A 24 0.59 -4.31 -11.77
N ILE A 25 0.19 -3.46 -10.82
CA ILE A 25 -0.40 -3.90 -9.54
C ILE A 25 -1.67 -4.73 -9.79
N ARG A 26 -2.54 -4.30 -10.72
CA ARG A 26 -3.80 -4.99 -11.08
C ARG A 26 -3.63 -6.42 -11.59
N ARG A 27 -2.44 -6.79 -12.08
CA ARG A 27 -2.11 -8.16 -12.50
C ARG A 27 -1.98 -9.12 -11.31
N TYR A 28 -1.68 -8.61 -10.12
CA TYR A 28 -1.46 -9.39 -8.91
C TYR A 28 -2.55 -9.17 -7.86
N ASN A 29 -3.08 -7.94 -7.78
CA ASN A 29 -4.13 -7.58 -6.83
C ASN A 29 -5.50 -7.53 -7.54
N PRO A 30 -6.54 -8.23 -7.03
CA PRO A 30 -7.86 -8.25 -7.65
C PRO A 30 -8.76 -7.07 -7.29
N GLN A 31 -8.44 -6.27 -6.26
CA GLN A 31 -9.27 -5.15 -5.79
C GLN A 31 -9.46 -4.09 -6.87
N ARG A 32 -10.65 -3.48 -6.96
CA ARG A 32 -11.02 -2.47 -7.97
C ARG A 32 -11.86 -1.34 -7.36
N TYR A 33 -12.02 -0.27 -8.13
CA TYR A 33 -12.84 0.89 -7.81
C TYR A 33 -12.47 1.50 -6.44
N GLU A 34 -13.42 1.67 -5.53
CA GLU A 34 -13.23 2.28 -4.22
C GLU A 34 -12.26 1.48 -3.34
N MET A 35 -12.01 0.20 -3.64
CA MET A 35 -11.08 -0.63 -2.89
C MET A 35 -9.70 -0.75 -3.57
N GLU A 36 -9.41 0.02 -4.62
CA GLU A 36 -8.07 0.10 -5.22
C GLU A 36 -7.22 1.16 -4.50
N GLN A 37 -6.39 0.70 -3.56
CA GLN A 37 -5.76 1.55 -2.53
C GLN A 37 -4.23 1.68 -2.70
N LEU A 38 -3.70 1.34 -3.87
CA LEU A 38 -2.31 1.63 -4.25
C LEU A 38 -2.29 2.46 -5.53
N THR A 39 -1.28 3.31 -5.68
CA THR A 39 -1.01 4.05 -6.92
C THR A 39 0.19 3.46 -7.65
N ALA A 40 1.29 3.22 -6.93
CA ALA A 40 2.51 2.67 -7.51
C ALA A 40 3.44 2.07 -6.45
N ILE A 41 4.37 1.23 -6.92
CA ILE A 41 5.49 0.66 -6.18
C ILE A 41 6.78 1.32 -6.69
N VAL A 42 7.64 1.78 -5.78
CA VAL A 42 8.88 2.51 -6.10
C VAL A 42 10.13 1.79 -5.61
N TYR A 43 9.98 0.81 -4.72
CA TYR A 43 11.09 0.02 -4.20
C TYR A 43 10.65 -1.40 -3.88
N GLU A 44 11.49 -2.38 -4.20
CA GLU A 44 11.29 -3.79 -3.90
C GLU A 44 12.66 -4.42 -3.59
N ASP A 45 12.74 -5.17 -2.50
CA ASP A 45 13.90 -6.00 -2.11
C ASP A 45 13.39 -7.33 -1.57
N VAL A 46 13.50 -8.37 -2.41
CA VAL A 46 12.94 -9.69 -2.15
C VAL A 46 13.73 -10.42 -1.05
N GLU A 47 15.04 -10.27 -1.03
CA GLU A 47 15.91 -10.92 -0.03
C GLU A 47 15.67 -10.32 1.35
N GLY A 48 15.57 -8.98 1.42
CA GLY A 48 15.21 -8.25 2.63
C GLY A 48 13.73 -8.35 3.01
N LYS A 49 12.87 -8.88 2.14
CA LYS A 49 11.40 -8.93 2.28
C LYS A 49 10.80 -7.54 2.49
N LEU A 50 11.29 -6.58 1.71
CA LEU A 50 10.90 -5.19 1.79
C LEU A 50 10.25 -4.74 0.48
N GLY A 51 9.30 -3.83 0.60
CA GLY A 51 8.82 -3.06 -0.54
C GLY A 51 8.23 -1.76 -0.08
N VAL A 52 8.26 -0.77 -0.96
CA VAL A 52 7.67 0.54 -0.73
C VAL A 52 6.82 0.92 -1.93
N GLY A 53 5.56 1.23 -1.64
CA GLY A 53 4.65 1.87 -2.57
C GLY A 53 4.00 3.08 -1.94
N TYR A 54 3.19 3.76 -2.74
CA TYR A 54 2.43 4.92 -2.30
C TYR A 54 1.02 4.91 -2.88
N LYS A 55 0.14 5.66 -2.22
CA LYS A 55 -1.22 5.98 -2.65
C LYS A 55 -1.33 7.50 -2.73
N ASP A 56 -1.60 8.00 -3.91
CA ASP A 56 -2.00 9.39 -4.10
C ASP A 56 -3.44 9.55 -3.64
N VAL A 57 -3.64 10.42 -2.66
CA VAL A 57 -4.96 10.73 -2.09
C VAL A 57 -5.57 11.91 -2.83
N ARG A 58 -6.79 11.74 -3.34
CA ARG A 58 -7.53 12.77 -4.07
C ARG A 58 -8.67 13.34 -3.23
N ALA A 59 -9.13 14.55 -3.57
CA ALA A 59 -10.21 15.22 -2.84
C ALA A 59 -11.59 14.56 -3.06
N ASP A 60 -11.74 13.77 -4.12
CA ASP A 60 -12.97 13.08 -4.54
C ASP A 60 -12.99 11.58 -4.16
N GLU A 61 -12.12 11.15 -3.25
CA GLU A 61 -12.13 9.79 -2.70
C GLU A 61 -13.49 9.46 -2.03
N PHE A 62 -13.91 8.20 -2.09
CA PHE A 62 -15.24 7.78 -1.63
C PHE A 62 -15.53 8.13 -0.16
N TRP A 63 -14.48 8.14 0.68
CA TRP A 63 -14.55 8.47 2.10
C TRP A 63 -14.53 9.98 2.35
N ALA A 64 -14.07 10.81 1.41
CA ALA A 64 -13.79 12.23 1.64
C ALA A 64 -15.05 13.03 2.05
N ARG A 65 -16.22 12.69 1.48
CA ARG A 65 -17.50 13.33 1.84
C ARG A 65 -17.98 12.96 3.24
N GLY A 66 -17.63 11.76 3.72
CA GLY A 66 -18.18 11.17 4.94
C GLY A 66 -17.22 11.19 6.14
N HIS A 67 -15.92 11.37 5.91
CA HIS A 67 -14.90 11.23 6.94
C HIS A 67 -13.85 12.35 6.80
N MET A 68 -14.05 13.52 7.39
CA MET A 68 -15.28 14.02 8.02
C MET A 68 -15.91 15.13 7.16
N PRO A 69 -17.24 15.32 7.16
CA PRO A 69 -17.86 16.41 6.41
C PRO A 69 -17.22 17.78 6.75
N GLY A 70 -16.73 18.49 5.73
CA GLY A 70 -16.04 19.78 5.89
C GLY A 70 -14.56 19.69 6.32
N MET A 71 -14.08 18.50 6.68
CA MET A 71 -12.69 18.23 7.03
C MET A 71 -12.32 16.78 6.65
N PRO A 72 -12.08 16.50 5.36
CA PRO A 72 -11.73 15.17 4.90
C PRO A 72 -10.42 14.69 5.54
N ILE A 73 -10.46 13.50 6.12
CA ILE A 73 -9.35 12.80 6.76
C ILE A 73 -9.41 11.36 6.27
N MET A 74 -8.33 10.82 5.74
CA MET A 74 -8.34 9.41 5.32
C MET A 74 -8.58 8.51 6.55
N PRO A 75 -9.56 7.59 6.52
CA PRO A 75 -9.77 6.67 7.64
C PRO A 75 -8.53 5.80 7.87
N GLY A 76 -8.14 5.59 9.13
CA GLY A 76 -6.97 4.77 9.47
C GLY A 76 -7.05 3.33 8.96
N VAL A 77 -8.27 2.77 8.87
CA VAL A 77 -8.51 1.46 8.26
C VAL A 77 -8.17 1.42 6.77
N MET A 78 -8.26 2.55 6.06
CA MET A 78 -7.84 2.62 4.65
C MET A 78 -6.33 2.61 4.53
N LEU A 79 -5.60 3.21 5.47
CA LEU A 79 -4.13 3.10 5.53
C LEU A 79 -3.70 1.65 5.77
N CYS A 80 -4.42 0.93 6.62
CA CYS A 80 -4.19 -0.50 6.85
C CYS A 80 -4.44 -1.32 5.57
N GLU A 81 -5.51 -1.02 4.84
CA GLU A 81 -5.79 -1.66 3.54
C GLU A 81 -4.70 -1.36 2.50
N CYS A 82 -4.18 -0.13 2.44
CA CYS A 82 -3.04 0.21 1.57
C CYS A 82 -1.83 -0.69 1.86
N ALA A 83 -1.47 -0.85 3.14
CA ALA A 83 -0.37 -1.70 3.57
C ALA A 83 -0.63 -3.18 3.25
N ALA A 84 -1.86 -3.66 3.48
CA ALA A 84 -2.26 -5.03 3.17
C ALA A 84 -2.15 -5.32 1.66
N GLN A 85 -2.58 -4.39 0.80
CA GLN A 85 -2.47 -4.52 -0.65
C GLN A 85 -1.02 -4.50 -1.13
N LEU A 86 -0.14 -3.71 -0.48
CA LEU A 86 1.29 -3.70 -0.78
C LEU A 86 1.91 -5.06 -0.47
N CYS A 87 1.62 -5.62 0.72
CA CYS A 87 2.06 -6.95 1.11
C CYS A 87 1.51 -8.03 0.16
N SER A 88 0.23 -7.91 -0.24
CA SER A 88 -0.40 -8.82 -1.20
C SER A 88 0.33 -8.82 -2.54
N TYR A 89 0.59 -7.65 -3.09
CA TYR A 89 1.29 -7.50 -4.37
C TYR A 89 2.68 -8.14 -4.33
N LEU A 90 3.48 -7.87 -3.29
CA LEU A 90 4.83 -8.47 -3.15
C LEU A 90 4.75 -9.99 -3.03
N SER A 91 3.81 -10.49 -2.23
CA SER A 91 3.64 -11.92 -1.98
C SER A 91 3.22 -12.67 -3.23
N GLN A 92 2.30 -12.09 -4.01
CA GLN A 92 1.81 -12.66 -5.27
C GLN A 92 2.85 -12.57 -6.39
N LYS A 93 3.53 -11.42 -6.54
CA LYS A 93 4.54 -11.21 -7.58
C LYS A 93 5.72 -12.16 -7.47
N TYR A 94 6.15 -12.46 -6.26
CA TYR A 94 7.32 -13.31 -5.98
C TYR A 94 6.97 -14.70 -5.48
N ASP A 95 5.69 -15.08 -5.54
CA ASP A 95 5.17 -16.38 -5.07
C ASP A 95 5.70 -16.77 -3.68
N LEU A 96 5.64 -15.82 -2.74
CA LEU A 96 6.25 -16.00 -1.40
C LEU A 96 5.51 -17.01 -0.54
N LEU A 97 4.28 -17.36 -0.91
CA LEU A 97 3.38 -18.21 -0.11
C LEU A 97 2.85 -19.43 -0.87
N GLY A 98 3.06 -19.55 -2.19
CA GLY A 98 2.55 -20.69 -2.98
C GLY A 98 1.03 -20.77 -3.03
N ALA A 99 0.33 -19.63 -2.96
CA ALA A 99 -1.12 -19.59 -2.78
C ALA A 99 -1.81 -18.78 -3.90
N ASP A 100 -2.82 -19.38 -4.53
CA ASP A 100 -3.62 -18.77 -5.61
C ASP A 100 -4.39 -17.52 -5.16
N VAL A 101 -4.77 -17.46 -3.88
CA VAL A 101 -5.49 -16.34 -3.28
C VAL A 101 -4.85 -15.99 -1.96
N LEU A 102 -4.61 -14.69 -1.77
CA LEU A 102 -4.11 -14.13 -0.52
C LEU A 102 -5.16 -13.19 0.06
N GLY A 103 -5.55 -13.46 1.31
CA GLY A 103 -6.46 -12.64 2.08
C GLY A 103 -5.74 -11.93 3.23
N PHE A 104 -6.18 -10.72 3.52
CA PHE A 104 -5.73 -9.98 4.70
C PHE A 104 -6.59 -10.36 5.91
N GLY A 105 -6.01 -11.09 6.86
CA GLY A 105 -6.74 -11.59 8.05
C GLY A 105 -6.83 -10.61 9.21
N GLY A 106 -5.89 -9.67 9.32
CA GLY A 106 -5.83 -8.68 10.39
C GLY A 106 -4.41 -8.17 10.65
N MET A 107 -4.29 -7.19 11.55
CA MET A 107 -3.01 -6.65 12.03
C MET A 107 -2.95 -6.68 13.54
N ASP A 108 -1.76 -6.96 14.06
CA ASP A 108 -1.47 -6.89 15.49
C ASP A 108 -1.00 -5.48 15.89
N GLN A 109 -1.36 -5.07 17.12
CA GLN A 109 -0.86 -3.83 17.74
C GLN A 109 -1.17 -2.53 16.95
N VAL A 110 -2.28 -2.49 16.21
CA VAL A 110 -2.77 -1.29 15.51
C VAL A 110 -3.79 -0.54 16.37
N ARG A 111 -3.74 0.80 16.38
CA ARG A 111 -4.66 1.70 17.10
C ARG A 111 -5.06 2.88 16.23
#